data_AF-A0A9X8N326-F1
#
_entry.id   AF-A0A9X8N326-F1
#
_cell.length_a   1.000
_cell.length_b   1.000
_cell.length_c   1.000
_cell.angle_alpha   90.00
_cell.angle_beta   90.00
_cell.angle_gamma   90.00
#
_symmetry.space_group_name_H-M   'P 1'
#
loop_
_entity.id
_entity.type
_entity.pdbx_description
1 polymer ?
#
loop_
_entity_poly.entity_id
_entity_poly.type
_entity_poly.pdbx_seq_one_letter_code
_entity_poly.pdbx_strand_id
1 'polypeptide(L)'
;MVAVARPWARRNIGEQRLWGWMPYEGGSNRRWLLEELSARIRPEWNKPARRWEIARKRLWVLTGALAERFGKVDVCLQFSTSERCDICCQQAQGDGCTCSCMGEHHGGAAYRRNWLLVGDTSLVSGVRRERHLRIQARPRTSP
;
A
#
# COMPACT_ATOMS: atom_id res chain seq x y z
N MET A 1 -18.67 -16.99 12.83
CA MET A 1 -17.53 -16.81 11.93
C MET A 1 -16.70 -15.64 12.47
N VAL A 2 -15.51 -15.87 13.00
CA VAL A 2 -14.64 -14.76 13.46
C VAL A 2 -14.13 -14.05 12.21
N ALA A 3 -14.37 -12.75 12.07
CA ALA A 3 -13.82 -11.99 10.96
C ALA A 3 -12.29 -12.04 11.07
N VAL A 4 -11.64 -12.76 10.16
CA VAL A 4 -10.18 -12.72 10.07
C VAL A 4 -9.79 -11.28 9.76
N ALA A 5 -9.00 -10.68 10.65
CA ALA A 5 -8.49 -9.33 10.42
C ALA A 5 -7.76 -9.31 9.07
N ARG A 6 -8.11 -8.33 8.23
CA ARG A 6 -7.62 -8.24 6.86
C ARG A 6 -6.20 -7.68 6.86
N PRO A 7 -5.31 -8.17 5.97
CA PRO A 7 -4.01 -7.56 5.82
C PRO A 7 -4.16 -6.12 5.33
N TRP A 8 -3.20 -5.29 5.73
CA TRP A 8 -3.19 -3.90 5.32
C TRP A 8 -1.79 -3.37 5.12
N ALA A 9 -1.70 -2.30 4.31
CA ALA A 9 -0.49 -1.52 4.11
C ALA A 9 -0.80 -0.03 4.27
N ARG A 10 0.12 0.73 4.85
CA ARG A 10 -0.01 2.17 5.06
C ARG A 10 1.24 2.92 4.68
N ARG A 11 1.09 3.96 3.87
CA ARG A 11 2.15 4.92 3.53
C ARG A 11 1.83 6.28 4.11
N ASN A 12 2.59 6.68 5.13
CA ASN A 12 2.55 8.01 5.68
C ASN A 12 3.37 8.99 4.83
N ILE A 13 2.94 10.25 4.80
CA ILE A 13 3.73 11.33 4.21
C ILE A 13 4.93 11.62 5.11
N GLY A 14 6.08 11.96 4.54
CA GLY A 14 7.32 12.21 5.28
C GLY A 14 8.07 10.98 5.79
N GLU A 15 7.44 9.79 5.80
CA GLU A 15 8.12 8.56 6.24
C GLU A 15 8.83 7.82 5.10
N GLN A 16 10.00 7.25 5.42
CA GLN A 16 10.80 6.39 4.53
C GLN A 16 10.41 4.91 4.62
N ARG A 17 9.64 4.55 5.65
CA ARG A 17 9.09 3.21 5.84
C ARG A 17 7.57 3.26 5.68
N LEU A 18 7.02 2.22 5.07
CA LEU A 18 5.60 1.93 5.14
C LEU A 18 5.34 1.01 6.32
N TRP A 19 4.11 1.04 6.80
CA TRP A 19 3.63 0.09 7.80
C TRP A 19 2.79 -0.98 7.13
N GLY A 20 2.82 -2.20 7.63
CA GLY A 20 1.96 -3.25 7.14
C GLY A 20 1.64 -4.27 8.21
N TRP A 21 0.59 -5.03 7.98
CA TRP A 21 0.22 -6.13 8.84
C TRP A 21 -0.43 -7.23 8.03
N MET A 22 -0.26 -8.46 8.50
CA MET A 22 -0.93 -9.65 7.97
C MET A 22 -1.10 -10.66 9.11
N PRO A 23 -2.07 -11.60 9.00
CA PRO A 23 -2.24 -12.68 9.95
C PRO A 23 -0.93 -13.44 10.21
N TYR A 24 -0.73 -13.90 11.44
CA TYR A 24 0.44 -14.69 11.80
C TYR A 24 0.28 -16.13 11.33
N GLU A 25 1.21 -16.61 10.50
CA GLU A 25 1.22 -17.99 10.00
C GLU A 25 2.45 -18.75 10.52
N GLY A 26 2.45 -19.07 11.82
CA GLY A 26 3.46 -19.96 12.41
C GLY A 26 4.90 -19.45 12.31
N GLY A 27 5.12 -18.14 12.20
CA GLY A 27 6.46 -17.52 12.17
C GLY A 27 7.05 -17.35 10.77
N SER A 28 6.36 -17.79 9.73
CA SER A 28 6.86 -17.77 8.34
C SER A 28 6.82 -16.38 7.67
N ASN A 29 6.05 -15.43 8.21
CA ASN A 29 5.78 -14.13 7.56
C ASN A 29 7.05 -13.36 7.18
N ARG A 30 8.09 -13.41 8.01
CA ARG A 30 9.36 -12.73 7.69
C ARG A 30 10.04 -13.35 6.46
N ARG A 31 10.07 -14.68 6.38
CA ARG A 31 10.67 -15.40 5.26
C ARG A 31 9.91 -15.09 3.97
N TRP A 32 8.58 -15.18 4.03
CA TRP A 32 7.72 -14.84 2.90
C TRP A 32 7.92 -13.39 2.42
N LEU A 33 8.00 -12.41 3.34
CA LEU A 33 8.28 -11.02 2.97
C LEU A 33 9.62 -10.86 2.24
N LEU A 34 10.64 -11.64 2.60
CA LEU A 34 11.94 -11.59 1.91
C LEU A 34 11.88 -12.24 0.52
N GLU A 35 11.09 -13.29 0.36
CA GLU A 35 10.84 -13.96 -0.92
C GLU A 35 10.10 -13.01 -1.89
N GLU A 36 9.00 -12.41 -1.45
CA GLU A 36 8.15 -11.54 -2.29
C GLU A 36 8.78 -10.18 -2.62
N LEU A 37 9.47 -9.57 -1.64
CA LEU A 37 9.96 -8.19 -1.78
C LEU A 37 11.45 -8.09 -2.14
N SER A 38 12.06 -9.25 -2.43
CA SER A 38 13.50 -9.52 -2.59
C SER A 38 14.32 -9.47 -1.28
N ALA A 39 15.35 -10.32 -1.20
CA ALA A 39 16.22 -10.45 -0.03
C ALA A 39 16.99 -9.17 0.37
N ARG A 40 17.06 -8.15 -0.51
CA ARG A 40 17.72 -6.87 -0.22
C ARG A 40 16.87 -5.91 0.64
N ILE A 41 15.64 -6.28 0.99
CA ILE A 41 14.84 -5.49 1.93
C ILE A 41 15.11 -5.89 3.38
N ARG A 42 14.89 -4.96 4.31
CA ARG A 42 14.96 -5.21 5.75
C ARG A 42 13.57 -5.06 6.36
N PRO A 43 12.69 -6.09 6.28
CA PRO A 43 11.41 -6.05 6.96
C PRO A 43 11.65 -6.18 8.47
N GLU A 44 11.11 -5.25 9.24
CA GLU A 44 11.26 -5.20 10.70
C GLU A 44 9.90 -5.35 11.35
N TRP A 45 9.80 -6.25 12.33
CA TRP A 45 8.58 -6.39 13.12
C TRP A 45 8.66 -5.48 14.34
N ASN A 46 7.82 -4.45 14.36
CA ASN A 46 7.62 -3.58 15.51
C ASN A 46 6.63 -4.26 16.47
N LYS A 47 7.16 -4.91 17.52
CA LYS A 47 6.36 -5.65 18.51
C LYS A 47 5.33 -4.75 19.23
N PRO A 48 5.70 -3.58 19.78
CA PRO A 48 4.73 -2.69 20.44
C PRO A 48 3.57 -2.27 19.54
N ALA A 49 3.86 -1.84 18.30
CA ALA A 49 2.85 -1.38 17.35
C ALA A 49 2.19 -2.52 16.56
N ARG A 50 2.60 -3.78 16.81
CA ARG A 50 2.13 -5.00 16.15
C ARG A 50 2.06 -4.86 14.63
N ARG A 51 3.13 -4.39 14.01
CA ARG A 51 3.19 -4.14 12.55
C ARG A 51 4.57 -4.42 11.98
N TRP A 52 4.59 -4.72 10.69
CA TRP A 52 5.79 -4.67 9.86
C TRP A 52 6.11 -3.24 9.47
N GLU A 53 7.39 -2.91 9.49
CA GLU A 53 7.93 -1.69 8.91
C GLU A 53 8.82 -2.11 7.74
N ILE A 54 8.56 -1.57 6.55
CA ILE A 54 9.19 -2.00 5.29
C ILE A 54 9.59 -0.74 4.50
N ALA A 55 10.63 -0.82 3.66
CA ALA A 55 11.02 0.32 2.82
C ALA A 55 9.84 0.83 1.97
N ARG A 56 9.56 2.13 2.00
CA ARG A 56 8.41 2.77 1.35
C ARG A 56 8.25 2.40 -0.13
N LYS A 57 9.36 2.30 -0.87
CA LYS A 57 9.36 1.93 -2.30
C LYS A 57 8.75 0.55 -2.60
N ARG A 58 8.54 -0.30 -1.58
CA ARG A 58 7.95 -1.63 -1.72
C ARG A 58 6.44 -1.65 -1.54
N LEU A 59 5.79 -0.51 -1.32
CA LEU A 59 4.35 -0.42 -1.09
C LEU A 59 3.53 -1.28 -2.04
N TRP A 60 3.79 -1.15 -3.33
CA TRP A 60 2.95 -1.79 -4.33
C TRP A 60 3.27 -3.26 -4.51
N VAL A 61 4.55 -3.65 -4.40
CA VAL A 61 4.93 -5.07 -4.41
C VAL A 61 4.32 -5.78 -3.19
N LEU A 62 4.41 -5.17 -1.99
CA LEU A 62 3.78 -5.70 -0.79
C LEU A 62 2.26 -5.80 -0.94
N THR A 63 1.63 -4.75 -1.44
CA THR A 63 0.17 -4.72 -1.59
C THR A 63 -0.30 -5.79 -2.58
N GLY A 64 0.40 -5.96 -3.71
CA GLY A 64 0.15 -7.04 -4.66
C GLY A 64 0.28 -8.42 -4.02
N ALA A 65 1.41 -8.69 -3.36
CA ALA A 65 1.66 -9.96 -2.69
C ALA A 65 0.62 -10.28 -1.59
N LEU A 66 0.20 -9.27 -0.82
CA LEU A 66 -0.87 -9.41 0.17
C LEU A 66 -2.22 -9.71 -0.50
N ALA A 67 -2.55 -9.01 -1.57
CA ALA A 67 -3.81 -9.22 -2.29
C ALA A 67 -3.85 -10.61 -2.95
N GLU A 68 -2.73 -11.08 -3.50
CA GLU A 68 -2.61 -12.43 -4.06
C GLU A 68 -2.74 -13.51 -2.99
N ARG A 69 -2.08 -13.34 -1.84
CA ARG A 69 -2.09 -14.33 -0.75
C ARG A 69 -3.42 -14.37 0.02
N PHE A 70 -4.02 -13.21 0.29
CA PHE A 70 -5.17 -13.10 1.19
C PHE A 70 -6.46 -12.66 0.49
N GLY A 71 -6.44 -12.52 -0.84
CA GLY A 71 -7.56 -12.13 -1.69
C GLY A 71 -7.86 -10.62 -1.68
N LYS A 72 -7.86 -9.98 -0.51
CA LYS A 72 -8.12 -8.54 -0.36
C LYS A 72 -7.15 -7.90 0.63
N VAL A 73 -6.76 -6.68 0.33
CA VAL A 73 -5.89 -5.85 1.19
C VAL A 73 -6.46 -4.44 1.29
N ASP A 74 -6.42 -3.88 2.49
CA ASP A 74 -6.75 -2.47 2.72
C ASP A 74 -5.46 -1.62 2.65
N VAL A 75 -5.48 -0.52 1.91
CA VAL A 75 -4.32 0.36 1.67
C VAL A 75 -4.65 1.78 2.10
N CYS A 76 -3.87 2.34 3.01
CA CYS A 76 -4.01 3.72 3.46
C CYS A 76 -2.84 4.58 2.94
N LEU A 77 -3.15 5.65 2.20
CA LEU A 77 -2.17 6.56 1.61
C LEU A 77 -2.38 7.98 2.15
N GLN A 78 -1.33 8.58 2.73
CA GLN A 78 -1.38 9.97 3.23
C GLN A 78 -0.75 10.96 2.27
N PHE A 79 -1.47 12.01 1.92
CA PHE A 79 -1.03 13.07 1.02
C PHE A 79 -0.94 14.41 1.76
N SER A 80 -0.15 15.32 1.20
CA SER A 80 -0.02 16.68 1.67
C SER A 80 -1.32 17.44 1.46
N THR A 81 -1.61 18.38 2.36
CA THR A 81 -2.70 19.36 2.16
C THR A 81 -2.26 20.55 1.30
N SER A 82 -0.94 20.81 1.19
CA SER A 82 -0.39 22.01 0.58
C SER A 82 0.47 21.76 -0.67
N GLU A 83 1.06 20.57 -0.82
CA GLU A 83 1.88 20.21 -1.99
C GLU A 83 1.00 20.17 -3.24
N ARG A 84 1.23 21.10 -4.16
CA ARG A 84 0.49 21.19 -5.42
C ARG A 84 1.04 20.15 -6.41
N CYS A 85 0.15 19.56 -7.20
CA CYS A 85 0.56 18.68 -8.29
C CYS A 85 1.29 19.50 -9.36
N ASP A 86 2.45 19.02 -9.80
CA ASP A 86 3.25 19.64 -10.85
C ASP A 86 3.52 18.63 -11.99
N ILE A 87 4.29 19.07 -13.00
CA ILE A 87 4.62 18.25 -14.16
C ILE A 87 5.45 17.01 -13.79
N CYS A 88 6.31 17.12 -12.77
CA CYS A 88 7.09 16.00 -12.26
C CYS A 88 6.17 14.93 -11.67
N CYS A 89 5.15 15.35 -10.93
CA CYS A 89 4.11 14.45 -10.47
C CYS A 89 3.38 13.85 -11.66
N GLN A 90 2.87 14.64 -12.62
CA GLN A 90 2.07 14.12 -13.75
C GLN A 90 2.84 13.14 -14.63
N GLN A 91 4.14 13.36 -14.83
CA GLN A 91 4.99 12.53 -15.67
C GLN A 91 5.71 11.41 -14.91
N ALA A 92 5.54 11.33 -13.58
CA ALA A 92 6.16 10.25 -12.82
C ALA A 92 5.68 8.90 -13.36
N GLN A 93 6.61 7.97 -13.54
CA GLN A 93 6.29 6.59 -13.94
C GLN A 93 6.09 5.69 -12.71
N GLY A 94 6.25 6.27 -11.52
CA GLY A 94 6.18 5.59 -10.25
C GLY A 94 5.15 6.22 -9.33
N ASP A 95 4.72 5.40 -8.40
CA ASP A 95 3.57 5.62 -7.53
C ASP A 95 3.92 6.42 -6.26
N GLY A 96 4.90 7.31 -6.38
CA GLY A 96 5.48 8.07 -5.27
C GLY A 96 4.61 9.25 -4.82
N CYS A 97 3.59 9.60 -5.59
CA CYS A 97 2.77 10.81 -5.46
C CYS A 97 2.31 11.07 -4.02
N THR A 98 2.71 12.21 -3.46
CA THR A 98 2.23 12.74 -2.17
C THR A 98 1.43 14.03 -2.29
N CYS A 99 1.20 14.53 -3.51
CA CYS A 99 0.49 15.79 -3.70
C CYS A 99 -0.97 15.75 -3.22
N SER A 100 -1.47 16.94 -2.92
CA SER A 100 -2.87 17.22 -2.56
C SER A 100 -3.91 16.69 -3.55
N CYS A 101 -3.48 16.44 -4.79
CA CYS A 101 -4.19 15.78 -5.87
C CYS A 101 -4.60 14.31 -5.59
N MET A 102 -4.01 13.67 -4.57
CA MET A 102 -4.30 12.28 -4.18
C MET A 102 -4.16 11.25 -5.34
N GLY A 103 -3.27 11.55 -6.29
CA GLY A 103 -3.01 10.73 -7.48
C GLY A 103 -4.01 10.90 -8.63
N GLU A 104 -4.98 11.81 -8.58
CA GLU A 104 -6.01 11.95 -9.61
C GLU A 104 -5.44 12.22 -11.02
N HIS A 105 -4.46 13.11 -11.14
CA HIS A 105 -3.77 13.38 -12.41
C HIS A 105 -2.78 12.28 -12.83
N HIS A 106 -2.73 11.20 -12.06
CA HIS A 106 -1.85 10.06 -12.21
C HIS A 106 -2.61 8.74 -12.44
N GLY A 107 -3.86 8.86 -12.89
CA GLY A 107 -4.76 7.72 -13.07
C GLY A 107 -5.33 7.18 -11.74
N GLY A 108 -5.30 8.00 -10.69
CA GLY A 108 -5.89 7.73 -9.38
C GLY A 108 -5.21 6.57 -8.65
N ALA A 109 -6.02 5.73 -8.00
CA ALA A 109 -5.55 4.47 -7.40
C ALA A 109 -5.62 3.28 -8.39
N ALA A 110 -6.16 3.50 -9.60
CA ALA A 110 -6.57 2.45 -10.53
C ALA A 110 -5.64 2.29 -11.74
N TYR A 111 -4.61 3.13 -11.89
CA TYR A 111 -3.64 3.01 -13.00
C TYR A 111 -2.86 1.70 -12.99
N ARG A 112 -2.84 0.97 -11.87
CA ARG A 112 -2.24 -0.37 -11.78
C ARG A 112 -3.15 -1.40 -12.46
N ARG A 113 -2.78 -1.76 -13.69
CA ARG A 113 -3.49 -2.74 -14.54
C ARG A 113 -3.74 -4.11 -13.90
N ASN A 114 -2.99 -4.48 -12.85
CA ASN A 114 -3.07 -5.79 -12.22
C ASN A 114 -4.06 -5.86 -11.05
N TRP A 115 -4.74 -4.76 -10.70
CA TRP A 115 -5.63 -4.73 -9.53
C TRP A 115 -7.07 -4.38 -9.89
N LEU A 116 -7.97 -4.85 -9.04
CA LEU A 116 -9.38 -4.46 -8.99
C LEU A 116 -9.55 -3.57 -7.76
N LEU A 117 -9.93 -2.30 -7.99
CA LEU A 117 -10.38 -1.43 -6.92
C LEU A 117 -11.80 -1.86 -6.54
N VAL A 118 -11.98 -2.34 -5.31
CA VAL A 118 -13.27 -2.87 -4.81
C VAL A 118 -13.88 -2.01 -3.70
N GLY A 119 -13.24 -0.90 -3.35
CA GLY A 119 -13.73 0.11 -2.43
C GLY A 119 -12.74 1.27 -2.28
N ASP A 120 -13.24 2.47 -2.05
CA ASP A 120 -12.44 3.69 -1.86
C ASP A 120 -13.17 4.65 -0.91
N THR A 121 -12.42 5.35 -0.06
CA THR A 121 -12.92 6.43 0.79
C THR A 121 -11.79 7.41 1.07
N SER A 122 -12.10 8.70 1.01
CA SER A 122 -11.14 9.78 1.29
C SER A 122 -11.52 10.52 2.57
N LEU A 123 -10.50 10.86 3.37
CA LEU A 123 -10.61 11.70 4.55
C LEU A 123 -9.68 12.91 4.39
N VAL A 124 -10.17 14.09 4.76
CA VAL A 124 -9.39 15.32 4.72
C VAL A 124 -9.39 15.94 6.11
N SER A 125 -8.21 16.19 6.66
CA SER A 125 -8.01 17.02 7.86
C SER A 125 -7.12 18.22 7.51
N GLY A 126 -7.04 19.20 8.42
CA GLY A 126 -6.15 20.36 8.23
C GLY A 126 -4.66 19.99 8.10
N VAL A 127 -4.27 18.81 8.60
CA VAL A 127 -2.86 18.38 8.64
C VAL A 127 -2.51 17.45 7.47
N ARG A 128 -3.45 16.61 7.00
CA ARG A 128 -3.19 15.61 5.96
C ARG A 128 -4.46 15.20 5.23
N ARG A 129 -4.29 14.75 3.99
CA ARG A 129 -5.33 14.02 3.25
C ARG A 129 -5.04 12.52 3.33
N GLU A 130 -6.03 11.67 3.50
CA GLU A 130 -5.88 10.21 3.53
C GLU A 130 -6.82 9.59 2.51
N ARG A 131 -6.34 8.59 1.78
CA ARG A 131 -7.16 7.74 0.90
C ARG A 131 -7.07 6.30 1.39
N HIS A 132 -8.22 5.69 1.62
CA HIS A 132 -8.38 4.30 2.03
C HIS A 132 -8.91 3.50 0.85
N LEU A 133 -8.06 2.65 0.30
CA LEU A 133 -8.37 1.80 -0.84
C LEU A 133 -8.57 0.39 -0.34
N ARG A 134 -9.53 -0.31 -0.93
CA ARG A 134 -9.60 -1.76 -0.88
C ARG A 134 -9.32 -2.31 -2.25
N ILE A 135 -8.31 -3.16 -2.34
CA ILE A 135 -7.93 -3.75 -3.61
C ILE A 135 -7.86 -5.26 -3.54
N GLN A 136 -8.01 -5.86 -4.72
CA GLN A 136 -7.92 -7.30 -4.96
C GLN A 136 -7.01 -7.52 -6.17
N ALA A 137 -6.20 -8.58 -6.15
CA ALA A 137 -5.41 -8.98 -7.31
C ALA A 137 -6.36 -9.39 -8.45
N ARG A 138 -6.09 -8.91 -9.68
CA ARG A 138 -6.80 -9.44 -10.85
C ARG A 138 -6.41 -10.91 -11.03
N PRO A 139 -7.38 -11.78 -11.36
CA PRO A 139 -7.04 -13.11 -11.81
C PRO A 139 -6.08 -13.00 -12.99
N ARG A 140 -5.02 -13.80 -12.99
CA ARG A 140 -4.23 -14.00 -14.22
C ARG A 140 -5.18 -14.70 -15.20
N THR A 141 -5.75 -13.97 -16.15
CA THR A 141 -6.34 -14.59 -17.33
C THR A 141 -5.20 -15.31 -18.05
N SER A 142 -5.18 -16.65 -17.97
CA SER A 142 -4.41 -17.44 -18.93
C SER A 142 -4.91 -17.09 -20.34
N PRO A 143 -4.00 -17.00 -21.33
CA PRO A 143 -4.41 -16.93 -22.73
C PRO A 143 -5.23 -18.18 -23.13
#